data_AF-A0AB32WF04-F1
#
_entry.id   AF-A0AB32WF04-F1
#
_cell.length_a   1.000
_cell.length_b   1.000
_cell.length_c   1.000
_cell.angle_alpha   90.00
_cell.angle_beta   90.00
_cell.angle_gamma   90.00
#
_symmetry.space_group_name_H-M   'P 1'
#
loop_
_entity.id
_entity.type
_entity.pdbx_description
1 polymer ?
#
loop_
_entity_poly.entity_id
_entity_poly.type
_entity_poly.pdbx_seq_one_letter_code
_entity_poly.pdbx_strand_id
1 'polypeptide(L)'
;MVNSLSLRSILDANKLTSPNFLDWFQNLKIVLKQEKKSYVFDTPIPPIPATDAKVEDKEAYQRHKDDDDQAACVMLASMIPELQKQHEHMDVQSTILHLRELFDKERALRDMRSLKNYSDARWQKVVLFSQFGLNFHMNRLEATLLELLNMPDTAERSNRKDKGSLLIVSSFKAHMKQ
;
A
#
# COMPACT_ATOMS: atom_id res chain seq x y z
N MET A 1 -30.39 -0.98 29.54
CA MET A 1 -30.34 -1.44 28.14
C MET A 1 -28.91 -1.87 27.86
N VAL A 2 -28.66 -3.17 27.70
CA VAL A 2 -27.34 -3.66 27.28
C VAL A 2 -27.27 -3.43 25.77
N ASN A 3 -26.46 -2.46 25.34
CA ASN A 3 -26.09 -2.34 23.93
C ASN A 3 -25.31 -3.62 23.59
N SER A 4 -25.99 -4.60 23.01
CA SER A 4 -25.31 -5.76 22.43
C SER A 4 -24.47 -5.24 21.26
N LEU A 5 -23.18 -4.97 21.50
CA LEU A 5 -22.23 -4.64 20.46
C LEU A 5 -22.17 -5.84 19.51
N SER A 6 -22.75 -5.68 18.32
CA SER A 6 -22.67 -6.67 17.26
C SER A 6 -21.21 -6.82 16.85
N LEU A 7 -20.68 -8.05 16.84
CA LEU A 7 -19.30 -8.26 16.46
C LEU A 7 -19.04 -7.86 14.99
N ARG A 8 -20.08 -7.82 14.16
CA ARG A 8 -20.00 -7.28 12.78
C ARG A 8 -19.58 -5.80 12.75
N SER A 9 -19.81 -5.02 13.80
CA SER A 9 -19.41 -3.60 13.82
C SER A 9 -17.89 -3.41 13.75
N ILE A 10 -17.09 -4.43 14.09
CA ILE A 10 -15.63 -4.39 13.94
C ILE A 10 -15.23 -4.25 12.46
N LEU A 11 -16.02 -4.83 11.56
CA LEU A 11 -15.78 -4.81 10.12
C LEU A 11 -16.16 -3.46 9.51
N ASP A 12 -17.17 -2.79 10.05
CA ASP A 12 -17.53 -1.43 9.65
C ASP A 12 -16.49 -0.41 10.12
N ALA A 13 -15.96 -0.59 11.33
CA ALA A 13 -14.89 0.25 11.87
C ALA A 13 -13.54 0.04 11.16
N ASN A 14 -13.30 -1.18 10.66
CA ASN A 14 -12.04 -1.58 10.04
C ASN A 14 -12.27 -2.11 8.62
N LYS A 15 -12.96 -1.34 7.79
CA LYS A 15 -13.21 -1.73 6.40
C LYS A 15 -11.91 -2.07 5.67
N LEU A 16 -12.00 -3.02 4.74
CA LEU A 16 -10.87 -3.42 3.91
C LEU A 16 -10.44 -2.25 3.04
N THR A 17 -9.19 -1.85 3.26
CA THR A 17 -8.41 -0.92 2.44
C THR A 17 -7.16 -1.66 1.97
N SER A 18 -6.36 -1.05 1.08
CA SER A 18 -5.12 -1.66 0.61
C SER A 18 -4.14 -2.12 1.71
N PRO A 19 -3.79 -1.29 2.71
CA PRO A 19 -2.73 -1.63 3.66
C PRO A 19 -3.14 -2.61 4.78
N ASN A 20 -4.43 -2.78 5.08
CA ASN A 20 -4.90 -3.47 6.30
C ASN A 20 -5.47 -4.88 6.05
N PHE A 21 -5.16 -5.52 4.91
CA PHE A 21 -5.70 -6.83 4.55
C PHE A 21 -5.58 -7.89 5.66
N LEU A 22 -4.42 -8.02 6.30
CA LEU A 22 -4.20 -9.02 7.33
C LEU A 22 -5.09 -8.81 8.56
N ASP A 23 -5.20 -7.56 9.03
CA ASP A 23 -6.03 -7.20 10.18
C ASP A 23 -7.51 -7.38 9.85
N TRP A 24 -7.94 -6.92 8.67
CA TRP A 24 -9.29 -7.10 8.18
C TRP A 24 -9.65 -8.60 8.06
N PHE A 25 -8.75 -9.42 7.51
CA PHE A 25 -8.99 -10.85 7.35
C PHE A 25 -9.07 -11.58 8.70
N GLN A 26 -8.27 -11.17 9.69
CA GLN A 26 -8.39 -11.66 11.06
C GLN A 26 -9.74 -11.29 11.68
N ASN A 27 -10.17 -10.04 11.53
CA ASN A 27 -11.48 -9.59 12.00
C ASN A 27 -12.62 -10.37 11.35
N LEU A 28 -12.55 -10.59 10.03
CA LEU A 28 -13.53 -11.39 9.29
C LEU A 28 -13.58 -12.84 9.81
N LYS A 29 -12.43 -13.46 10.07
CA LYS A 29 -12.36 -14.80 10.67
C LYS A 29 -13.03 -14.85 12.04
N ILE A 30 -12.85 -13.83 12.87
CA ILE A 30 -13.48 -13.77 14.20
C ILE A 30 -15.01 -13.70 14.05
N VAL A 31 -15.51 -12.83 13.17
CA VAL A 31 -16.94 -12.68 12.85
C VAL A 31 -17.54 -14.00 12.39
N LEU A 32 -16.96 -14.62 11.36
CA LEU A 32 -17.50 -15.86 10.80
C LEU A 32 -17.33 -17.05 11.74
N LYS A 33 -16.30 -17.06 12.61
CA LYS A 33 -16.16 -18.08 13.64
C LYS A 33 -17.28 -18.00 14.67
N GLN A 34 -17.68 -16.80 15.08
CA GLN A 34 -18.84 -16.60 15.95
C GLN A 34 -20.13 -17.11 15.30
N GLU A 35 -20.27 -16.90 13.99
CA GLU A 35 -21.43 -17.34 13.20
C GLU A 35 -21.38 -18.83 12.81
N LYS A 36 -20.33 -19.57 13.20
CA LYS A 36 -20.07 -20.97 12.84
C LYS A 36 -19.91 -21.21 11.33
N LYS A 37 -19.48 -20.20 10.59
CA LYS A 37 -19.26 -20.23 9.13
C LYS A 37 -17.80 -20.13 8.72
N SER A 38 -16.85 -20.08 9.66
CA SER A 38 -15.42 -19.93 9.31
C SER A 38 -14.86 -21.08 8.45
N TYR A 39 -15.54 -22.22 8.38
CA TYR A 39 -15.11 -23.38 7.60
C TYR A 39 -15.11 -23.13 6.09
N VAL A 40 -15.88 -22.14 5.60
CA VAL A 40 -15.94 -21.78 4.17
C VAL A 40 -14.58 -21.29 3.63
N PHE A 41 -13.69 -20.81 4.51
CA PHE A 41 -12.33 -20.42 4.12
C PHE A 41 -11.44 -21.59 3.73
N ASP A 42 -11.68 -22.77 4.30
CA ASP A 42 -10.79 -23.92 4.17
C ASP A 42 -11.45 -25.05 3.37
N THR A 43 -12.79 -25.07 3.32
CA THR A 43 -13.57 -26.11 2.64
C THR A 43 -14.17 -25.53 1.37
N PRO A 44 -13.82 -26.04 0.18
CA PRO A 44 -14.42 -25.57 -1.07
C PRO A 44 -15.90 -25.97 -1.13
N ILE A 45 -16.68 -25.20 -1.89
CA ILE A 45 -18.09 -25.53 -2.15
C ILE A 45 -18.15 -26.92 -2.81
N PRO A 46 -18.99 -27.85 -2.30
CA PRO A 46 -19.16 -29.16 -2.91
C PRO A 46 -19.62 -29.05 -4.37
N PRO A 47 -19.32 -30.05 -5.22
CA PRO A 47 -19.85 -30.07 -6.58
C PRO A 47 -21.38 -30.14 -6.57
N ILE A 48 -22.00 -29.55 -7.59
CA ILE A 48 -23.47 -29.54 -7.73
C ILE A 48 -23.98 -31.00 -7.74
N PRO A 49 -24.86 -31.38 -6.80
CA PRO A 49 -25.41 -32.73 -6.74
C PRO A 49 -26.23 -33.07 -7.97
N ALA A 50 -26.17 -34.33 -8.41
CA ALA A 50 -27.02 -34.83 -9.48
C ALA A 50 -28.51 -34.82 -9.10
N THR A 51 -29.39 -34.81 -10.10
CA THR A 51 -30.84 -34.79 -9.89
C THR A 51 -31.34 -36.00 -9.09
N ASP A 52 -30.67 -37.14 -9.20
CA ASP A 52 -30.93 -38.39 -8.49
C ASP A 52 -30.05 -38.58 -7.23
N ALA A 53 -29.21 -37.60 -6.89
CA ALA A 53 -28.38 -37.65 -5.69
C ALA A 53 -29.25 -37.74 -4.43
N LYS A 54 -28.64 -38.31 -3.38
CA LYS A 54 -29.27 -38.47 -2.07
C LYS A 54 -29.70 -37.11 -1.53
N VAL A 55 -30.77 -37.13 -0.74
CA VAL A 55 -31.32 -35.91 -0.12
C VAL A 55 -30.26 -35.26 0.78
N GLU A 56 -29.50 -36.07 1.51
CA GLU A 56 -28.43 -35.62 2.39
C GLU A 56 -27.32 -34.87 1.64
N ASP A 57 -26.96 -35.33 0.44
CA ASP A 57 -25.93 -34.68 -0.39
C ASP A 57 -26.42 -33.32 -0.91
N LYS A 58 -27.71 -33.23 -1.29
CA LYS A 58 -28.35 -31.98 -1.71
C LYS A 58 -28.46 -30.97 -0.57
N GLU A 59 -28.84 -31.43 0.62
CA GLU A 59 -28.91 -30.60 1.81
C GLU A 59 -27.53 -30.09 2.25
N ALA A 60 -26.50 -30.94 2.18
CA ALA A 60 -25.13 -30.56 2.49
C ALA A 60 -24.59 -29.48 1.52
N TYR A 61 -24.84 -29.66 0.22
CA TYR A 61 -24.51 -28.65 -0.80
C TYR A 61 -25.21 -27.32 -0.53
N GLN A 62 -26.53 -27.33 -0.33
CA GLN A 62 -27.30 -26.10 -0.13
C GLN A 62 -26.86 -25.36 1.13
N ARG A 63 -26.62 -26.08 2.24
CA ARG A 63 -26.13 -25.49 3.48
C ARG A 63 -24.79 -24.80 3.28
N HIS A 64 -23.86 -25.45 2.59
CA HIS A 64 -22.55 -24.85 2.31
C HIS A 64 -22.71 -23.61 1.44
N LYS A 65 -23.56 -23.68 0.41
CA LYS A 65 -23.78 -22.56 -0.50
C LYS A 65 -24.39 -21.35 0.23
N ASP A 66 -25.38 -21.58 1.09
CA ASP A 66 -26.00 -20.53 1.90
C ASP A 66 -25.01 -19.88 2.89
N ASP A 67 -24.14 -20.69 3.48
CA ASP A 67 -23.10 -20.19 4.40
C ASP A 67 -22.01 -19.40 3.67
N ASP A 68 -21.60 -19.85 2.48
CA ASP A 68 -20.68 -19.13 1.60
C ASP A 68 -21.28 -17.80 1.13
N ASP A 69 -22.54 -17.78 0.69
CA ASP A 69 -23.23 -16.56 0.24
C ASP A 69 -23.37 -15.54 1.40
N GLN A 70 -23.68 -16.01 2.61
CA GLN A 70 -23.71 -15.15 3.79
C GLN A 70 -22.34 -14.58 4.13
N ALA A 71 -21.30 -15.41 4.08
CA ALA A 71 -19.92 -14.98 4.30
C ALA A 71 -19.46 -13.98 3.23
N ALA A 72 -19.81 -14.21 1.96
CA ALA A 72 -19.56 -13.30 0.85
C ALA A 72 -20.25 -11.94 1.07
N CYS A 73 -21.50 -11.93 1.52
CA CYS A 73 -22.21 -10.71 1.87
C CYS A 73 -21.51 -9.91 2.97
N VAL A 74 -21.08 -10.57 4.05
CA VAL A 74 -20.33 -9.94 5.15
C VAL A 74 -19.01 -9.37 4.64
N MET A 75 -18.31 -10.17 3.85
CA MET A 75 -17.03 -9.82 3.25
C MET A 75 -17.18 -8.56 2.39
N LEU A 76 -18.11 -8.53 1.44
CA LEU A 76 -18.38 -7.39 0.57
C LEU A 76 -18.80 -6.14 1.36
N ALA A 77 -19.73 -6.26 2.30
CA ALA A 77 -20.18 -5.13 3.13
C ALA A 77 -19.02 -4.44 3.88
N SER A 78 -18.01 -5.23 4.25
CA SER A 78 -16.81 -4.78 4.95
C SER A 78 -15.70 -4.22 4.05
N MET A 79 -15.91 -4.10 2.74
CA MET A 79 -14.92 -3.48 1.82
C MET A 79 -15.32 -2.06 1.41
N ILE A 80 -14.36 -1.33 0.82
CA ILE A 80 -14.63 -0.10 0.07
C ILE A 80 -15.35 -0.39 -1.27
N PRO A 81 -16.14 0.54 -1.82
CA PRO A 81 -16.97 0.31 -3.01
C PRO A 81 -16.20 -0.18 -4.24
N GLU A 82 -14.95 0.25 -4.41
CA GLU A 82 -14.10 -0.15 -5.53
C GLU A 82 -13.82 -1.65 -5.51
N LEU A 83 -13.52 -2.19 -4.32
CA LEU A 83 -13.27 -3.63 -4.14
C LEU A 83 -14.58 -4.43 -4.17
N GLN A 84 -15.68 -3.88 -3.67
CA GLN A 84 -16.99 -4.56 -3.73
C GLN A 84 -17.37 -4.95 -5.17
N LYS A 85 -17.28 -3.99 -6.10
CA LYS A 85 -17.63 -4.20 -7.51
C LYS A 85 -16.77 -5.27 -8.19
N GLN A 86 -15.52 -5.42 -7.77
CA GLN A 86 -14.59 -6.39 -8.37
C GLN A 86 -14.89 -7.83 -7.93
N HIS A 87 -15.53 -8.02 -6.78
CA HIS A 87 -15.67 -9.34 -6.15
C HIS A 87 -17.13 -9.78 -5.95
N GLU A 88 -18.11 -9.05 -6.51
CA GLU A 88 -19.55 -9.31 -6.32
C GLU A 88 -20.02 -10.71 -6.76
N HIS A 89 -19.29 -11.33 -7.70
CA HIS A 89 -19.65 -12.63 -8.29
C HIS A 89 -18.66 -13.75 -7.96
N MET A 90 -17.77 -13.51 -7.00
CA MET A 90 -16.76 -14.49 -6.59
C MET A 90 -17.20 -15.18 -5.29
N ASP A 91 -16.87 -16.46 -5.14
CA ASP A 91 -17.00 -17.14 -3.85
C ASP A 91 -15.97 -16.61 -2.84
N VAL A 92 -16.16 -16.99 -1.57
CA VAL A 92 -15.32 -16.48 -0.48
C VAL A 92 -13.84 -16.86 -0.67
N GLN A 93 -13.54 -18.09 -1.07
CA GLN A 93 -12.15 -18.55 -1.22
C GLN A 93 -11.47 -17.83 -2.37
N SER A 94 -12.12 -17.77 -3.52
CA SER A 94 -11.61 -17.06 -4.70
C SER A 94 -11.34 -15.60 -4.40
N THR A 95 -12.25 -14.94 -3.65
CA THR A 95 -12.07 -13.53 -3.26
C THR A 95 -10.87 -13.34 -2.35
N ILE A 96 -10.72 -14.17 -1.31
CA ILE A 96 -9.59 -14.07 -0.37
C ILE A 96 -8.26 -14.31 -1.08
N LEU A 97 -8.20 -15.27 -2.01
CA LEU A 97 -7.01 -15.54 -2.81
C LEU A 97 -6.66 -14.33 -3.69
N HIS A 98 -7.63 -13.81 -4.43
CA HIS A 98 -7.41 -12.67 -5.32
C HIS A 98 -6.99 -11.41 -4.55
N LEU A 99 -7.62 -11.11 -3.41
CA LEU A 99 -7.23 -9.99 -2.55
C LEU A 99 -5.81 -10.13 -2.02
N ARG A 100 -5.40 -11.34 -1.61
CA ARG A 100 -4.03 -11.59 -1.14
C ARG A 100 -3.03 -11.28 -2.26
N GLU A 101 -3.25 -11.84 -3.45
CA GLU A 101 -2.38 -11.61 -4.60
C GLU A 101 -2.31 -10.13 -5.00
N LEU A 102 -3.46 -9.45 -4.99
CA LEU A 102 -3.55 -8.02 -5.28
C LEU A 102 -2.69 -7.20 -4.31
N PHE A 103 -2.85 -7.41 -3.01
CA PHE A 103 -2.13 -6.61 -2.01
C PHE A 103 -0.65 -6.98 -1.86
N ASP A 104 -0.28 -8.24 -2.09
CA ASP A 104 1.12 -8.67 -2.16
C ASP A 104 1.83 -8.02 -3.35
N LYS A 105 1.17 -7.97 -4.51
CA LYS A 105 1.68 -7.27 -5.70
C LYS A 105 1.80 -5.77 -5.47
N GLU A 106 0.81 -5.13 -4.85
CA GLU A 106 0.87 -3.71 -4.50
C GLU A 106 2.00 -3.39 -3.53
N ARG A 107 2.25 -4.26 -2.54
CA ARG A 107 3.39 -4.13 -1.63
C ARG A 107 4.70 -4.20 -2.39
N ALA A 108 4.89 -5.23 -3.21
CA ALA A 108 6.10 -5.38 -4.02
C ALA A 108 6.35 -4.17 -4.95
N LEU A 109 5.29 -3.64 -5.59
CA LEU A 109 5.38 -2.44 -6.42
C LEU A 109 5.77 -1.18 -5.63
N ARG A 110 5.24 -1.03 -4.40
CA ARG A 110 5.63 0.07 -3.50
C ARG A 110 7.09 -0.02 -3.08
N ASP A 111 7.56 -1.22 -2.77
CA ASP A 111 8.96 -1.46 -2.37
C ASP A 111 9.90 -1.17 -3.54
N MET A 112 9.58 -1.67 -4.75
CA MET A 112 10.34 -1.37 -5.96
C MET A 112 10.38 0.13 -6.26
N ARG A 113 9.26 0.83 -6.15
CA ARG A 113 9.20 2.28 -6.35
C ARG A 113 10.07 3.02 -5.33
N SER A 114 10.06 2.56 -4.08
CA SER A 114 10.87 3.17 -3.01
C SER A 114 12.37 3.00 -3.28
N LEU A 115 12.80 1.82 -3.72
CA LEU A 115 14.18 1.56 -4.14
C LEU A 115 14.60 2.42 -5.33
N LYS A 116 13.74 2.55 -6.34
CA LYS A 116 14.00 3.42 -7.50
C LYS A 116 14.14 4.89 -7.09
N ASN A 117 13.25 5.39 -6.24
CA ASN A 117 13.34 6.76 -5.74
C ASN A 117 14.63 7.01 -4.96
N TYR A 118 15.06 6.02 -4.15
CA TYR A 118 16.34 6.09 -3.44
C TYR A 118 17.54 6.11 -4.40
N SER A 119 17.54 5.26 -5.44
CA SER A 119 18.61 5.27 -6.44
C SER A 119 18.65 6.59 -7.21
N ASP A 120 17.49 7.11 -7.62
CA ASP A 120 17.39 8.37 -8.38
C ASP A 120 17.90 9.54 -7.53
N ALA A 121 17.55 9.60 -6.25
CA ALA A 121 18.07 10.60 -5.32
C ALA A 121 19.59 10.49 -5.13
N ARG A 122 20.13 9.27 -5.05
CA ARG A 122 21.58 9.04 -4.95
C ARG A 122 22.30 9.49 -6.23
N TRP A 123 21.78 9.13 -7.40
CA TRP A 123 22.32 9.56 -8.68
C TRP A 123 22.29 11.07 -8.85
N GLN A 124 21.20 11.73 -8.44
CA GLN A 124 21.09 13.18 -8.49
C GLN A 124 22.17 13.87 -7.65
N LYS A 125 22.51 13.31 -6.47
CA LYS A 125 23.62 13.81 -5.65
C LYS A 125 24.98 13.64 -6.34
N VAL A 126 25.23 12.50 -6.98
CA VAL A 126 26.47 12.25 -7.74
C VAL A 126 26.60 13.23 -8.92
N VAL A 127 25.52 13.46 -9.65
CA VAL A 127 25.47 14.44 -10.75
C VAL A 127 25.74 15.85 -10.23
N LEU A 128 25.08 16.24 -9.13
CA LEU A 128 25.28 17.56 -8.51
C LEU A 128 26.73 17.77 -8.05
N PHE A 129 27.35 16.76 -7.43
CA PHE A 129 28.75 16.83 -7.00
C PHE A 129 29.71 16.93 -8.20
N SER A 130 29.44 16.20 -9.27
CA SER A 130 30.24 16.27 -10.50
C SER A 130 30.16 17.65 -11.14
N GLN A 131 28.96 18.23 -11.19
CA GLN A 131 28.75 19.58 -11.70
C GLN A 131 29.39 20.65 -10.81
N PHE A 132 29.38 20.47 -9.48
CA PHE A 132 30.10 21.31 -8.54
C PHE A 132 31.61 21.29 -8.80
N GLY A 133 32.20 20.10 -8.97
CA GLY A 133 33.63 19.95 -9.28
C GLY A 133 34.04 20.65 -10.59
N LEU A 134 33.26 20.48 -11.65
CA LEU A 134 33.49 21.16 -12.93
C LEU A 134 33.40 22.69 -12.81
N ASN A 135 32.37 23.19 -12.11
CA ASN A 135 32.19 24.63 -11.87
C ASN A 135 33.28 25.22 -10.97
N PHE A 136 33.73 24.48 -9.97
CA PHE A 136 34.81 24.90 -9.06
C PHE A 136 36.15 25.02 -9.80
N HIS A 137 36.49 24.02 -10.62
CA HIS A 137 37.74 24.01 -11.39
C HIS A 137 37.80 25.15 -12.41
N MET A 138 36.69 25.43 -13.11
CA MET A 138 36.62 26.49 -14.13
C MET A 138 36.62 27.91 -13.54
N ASN A 139 36.01 28.12 -12.37
CA ASN A 139 35.87 29.46 -11.78
C ASN A 139 36.92 29.80 -10.72
N ARG A 140 37.82 28.84 -10.41
CA ARG A 140 39.11 29.01 -9.73
C ARG A 140 39.16 30.19 -8.75
N LEU A 141 38.38 30.09 -7.67
CA LEU A 141 38.47 30.98 -6.53
C LEU A 141 39.45 30.34 -5.53
N GLU A 142 40.41 31.11 -5.05
CA GLU A 142 41.27 30.75 -3.92
C GLU A 142 40.40 30.66 -2.65
N ALA A 143 39.57 29.61 -2.56
CA ALA A 143 38.68 29.36 -1.45
C ALA A 143 39.44 28.60 -0.37
N THR A 144 39.30 29.04 0.87
CA THR A 144 39.92 28.35 2.01
C THR A 144 39.22 27.02 2.30
N LEU A 145 39.94 26.07 2.92
CA LEU A 145 39.44 24.72 3.23
C LEU A 145 38.12 24.74 4.04
N LEU A 146 37.93 25.77 4.89
CA LEU A 146 36.72 25.98 5.68
C LEU A 146 35.53 26.45 4.82
N GLU A 147 35.77 27.28 3.79
CA GLU A 147 34.75 27.72 2.84
C GLU A 147 34.31 26.59 1.92
N LEU A 148 35.26 25.74 1.51
CA LEU A 148 35.00 24.52 0.74
C LEU A 148 34.17 23.50 1.50
N LEU A 149 34.40 23.34 2.81
CA LEU A 149 33.64 22.38 3.61
C LEU A 149 32.18 22.80 3.82
N ASN A 150 31.92 24.10 3.93
CA ASN A 150 30.58 24.63 4.17
C ASN A 150 29.78 24.81 2.86
N MET A 151 30.44 24.97 1.72
CA MET A 151 29.82 25.23 0.41
C MET A 151 28.75 24.21 -0.04
N PRO A 152 28.94 22.89 0.14
CA PRO A 152 27.93 21.88 -0.20
C PRO A 152 26.62 22.05 0.58
N ASP A 153 26.72 22.36 1.88
CA ASP A 153 25.54 22.59 2.73
C ASP A 153 24.80 23.89 2.34
N THR A 154 25.53 24.94 1.95
CA THR A 154 24.92 26.19 1.45
C THR A 154 24.23 25.98 0.11
N ALA A 155 24.81 25.21 -0.81
CA ALA A 155 24.23 24.88 -2.11
C ALA A 155 23.02 23.93 -2.00
N GLU A 156 23.04 22.98 -1.07
CA GLU A 156 21.90 22.08 -0.84
C GLU A 156 20.70 22.82 -0.22
N ARG A 157 20.95 23.83 0.64
CA ARG A 157 19.90 24.68 1.23
C ARG A 157 19.27 25.66 0.24
N SER A 158 20.03 26.20 -0.71
CA SER A 158 19.47 27.10 -1.74
C SER A 158 18.60 26.34 -2.75
N ASN A 159 19.01 25.14 -3.15
CA ASN A 159 18.27 24.30 -4.10
C ASN A 159 16.92 23.78 -3.54
N ARG A 160 16.82 23.55 -2.23
CA ARG A 160 15.53 23.20 -1.58
C ARG A 160 14.52 24.36 -1.56
N LYS A 161 14.97 25.62 -1.64
CA LYS A 161 14.11 26.79 -1.65
C LYS A 161 13.59 27.17 -3.03
N ASP A 162 14.27 26.71 -4.09
CA ASP A 162 14.01 27.20 -5.43
C ASP A 162 13.64 26.05 -6.38
N LYS A 163 12.38 25.60 -6.29
CA LYS A 163 11.79 24.75 -7.34
C LYS A 163 11.48 25.53 -8.62
N GLY A 164 11.95 26.77 -8.77
CA GLY A 164 11.70 27.52 -9.98
C GLY A 164 12.54 28.79 -10.07
N SER A 165 13.86 28.67 -10.22
CA SER A 165 14.70 29.60 -11.01
C SER A 165 16.16 29.12 -11.03
N LEU A 166 16.56 28.60 -12.19
CA LEU A 166 17.96 28.47 -12.55
C LEU A 166 18.51 29.91 -12.70
N LEU A 167 19.13 30.51 -11.66
CA LEU A 167 20.06 31.66 -11.74
C LEU A 167 20.34 32.23 -10.33
N ILE A 168 21.30 31.67 -9.58
CA ILE A 168 21.99 32.43 -8.51
C ILE A 168 23.49 32.09 -8.55
N VAL A 169 24.21 32.72 -9.47
CA VAL A 169 25.70 32.83 -9.46
C VAL A 169 26.12 34.30 -9.23
N SER A 170 25.21 35.16 -8.78
CA SER A 170 25.45 36.61 -8.69
C SER A 170 25.58 37.21 -7.28
N SER A 171 25.50 36.43 -6.19
CA SER A 171 25.51 36.99 -4.83
C SER A 171 26.81 36.85 -4.02
N PHE A 172 27.92 36.35 -4.59
CA PHE A 172 29.24 36.35 -3.93
C PHE A 172 30.16 37.51 -4.35
N LYS A 173 29.58 38.65 -4.77
CA LYS A 173 30.31 39.92 -4.92
C LYS A 173 29.78 40.97 -3.96
N ALA A 174 30.03 40.79 -2.66
CA ALA A 174 30.06 41.89 -1.70
C ALA A 174 30.90 41.47 -0.49
N HIS A 175 31.89 42.30 -0.15
CA HIS A 175 33.00 42.07 0.77
C HIS A 175 34.14 41.27 0.12
N MET A 176 35.22 41.90 -0.37
CA MET A 176 36.09 42.80 0.37
C MET A 176 36.57 43.95 -0.52
N LYS A 177 36.28 45.19 -0.10
CA LYS A 177 36.97 46.40 -0.55
C LYS A 177 37.58 47.03 0.70
N GLN A 178 38.87 46.78 0.92
CA GLN A 178 39.92 47.72 1.34
C GLN A 178 41.19 46.92 1.61
#